data_AF-A0A2D4FNH7-F1
#
_entry.id   AF-A0A2D4FNH7-F1
#
_cell.length_a   1.000
_cell.length_b   1.000
_cell.length_c   1.000
_cell.angle_alpha   90.00
_cell.angle_beta   90.00
_cell.angle_gamma   90.00
#
_symmetry.space_group_name_H-M   'P 1'
#
loop_
_entity.id
_entity.type
_entity.pdbx_description
1 polymer ?
#
loop_
_entity_poly.entity_id
_entity_poly.type
_entity_poly.pdbx_seq_one_letter_code
_entity_poly.pdbx_strand_id
1 'polypeptide(L)'
;QQKPPPEEEDEEVGGQLYVAWLLLRLVLYLVCAAGAFLLGFLLALGSQNRGRLRPPPAFLAAWKRRYPGRARVAPFWRAAGNLISGNVQEPVQSRRMVISHNMDKALKEVFDYIYRDYILSWYGNLSRDEGQLYHLLSEDFWEAAKQMRHRLSHIDVVKVICNDVVKAVLNHFCDLKAAIARLEEQPRPFLLHPCLRNSEEEARFLQACSQTLVYCLLPSKDAQSLSLRIVLAEILAAKVLKPMVELLSDPNYINHMLLVQMEYREQLIEHHKRAYTYAPSYEEFIKLINCNSDIEFLKRLRYQIMVEIVQATTISNIPQMKRQKENKVKETAAMKADHLRARNMKRYINQLTVAKKQCEKRIRLLGGPIYDQPEDGIFEDSEGPQNQKILQFGDILCNPSYREHFQIYMERMEKRVLISYWESVEYLKNANKAEIPQLVSQIYQDFFVESREIPVEKILYKE
;
A
#
# COMPACT_ATOMS: atom_id res chain seq x y z
N GLN A 1 -32.09 -67.11 -44.44
CA GLN A 1 -31.07 -66.12 -44.00
C GLN A 1 -31.84 -65.08 -43.20
N GLN A 2 -31.57 -64.76 -41.94
CA GLN A 2 -30.35 -64.81 -41.14
C GLN A 2 -30.70 -65.14 -39.67
N LYS A 3 -29.74 -65.79 -39.00
CA LYS A 3 -29.71 -66.11 -37.57
C LYS A 3 -29.42 -64.82 -36.76
N PRO A 4 -30.07 -64.56 -35.61
CA PRO A 4 -29.69 -63.45 -34.73
C PRO A 4 -28.36 -63.75 -34.00
N PRO A 5 -27.58 -62.72 -33.63
CA PRO A 5 -26.28 -62.85 -32.96
C PRO A 5 -26.44 -63.17 -31.47
N PRO A 6 -25.37 -63.66 -30.79
CA PRO A 6 -25.42 -64.10 -29.40
C PRO A 6 -25.33 -62.93 -28.42
N GLU A 7 -25.88 -63.17 -27.23
CA GLU A 7 -26.08 -62.26 -26.10
C GLU A 7 -24.77 -61.84 -25.40
N GLU A 8 -24.82 -60.64 -24.83
CA GLU A 8 -23.83 -59.97 -23.99
C GLU A 8 -23.71 -60.66 -22.61
N GLU A 9 -22.88 -61.70 -22.47
CA GLU A 9 -22.54 -62.29 -21.16
C GLU A 9 -21.08 -62.03 -20.72
N ASP A 10 -20.22 -61.48 -21.57
CA ASP A 10 -18.77 -61.35 -21.29
C ASP A 10 -18.34 -60.05 -20.57
N GLU A 11 -19.19 -59.01 -20.47
CA GLU A 11 -18.81 -57.74 -19.82
C GLU A 11 -19.00 -57.71 -18.28
N GLU A 12 -19.93 -58.49 -17.71
CA GLU A 12 -20.13 -58.50 -16.25
C GLU A 12 -19.00 -59.22 -15.49
N VAL A 13 -18.35 -60.22 -16.11
CA VAL A 13 -17.28 -61.00 -15.48
C VAL A 13 -16.00 -60.17 -15.30
N GLY A 14 -15.71 -59.25 -16.23
CA GLY A 14 -14.55 -58.36 -16.16
C GLY A 14 -14.65 -57.32 -15.04
N GLY A 15 -15.84 -56.78 -14.80
CA GLY A 15 -16.11 -55.83 -13.71
C GLY A 15 -15.98 -56.48 -12.32
N GLN A 16 -16.47 -57.70 -12.15
CA GLN A 16 -16.36 -58.43 -10.89
C GLN A 16 -14.90 -58.81 -10.56
N LEU A 17 -14.10 -59.20 -11.55
CA LEU A 17 -12.66 -59.46 -11.39
C LEU A 17 -11.88 -58.19 -11.00
N TYR A 18 -12.23 -57.04 -11.56
CA TYR A 18 -11.59 -55.76 -11.23
C TYR A 18 -11.90 -55.32 -9.80
N VAL A 19 -13.16 -55.45 -9.36
CA VAL A 19 -13.57 -55.16 -7.98
C VAL A 19 -12.91 -56.13 -7.00
N ALA A 20 -12.85 -57.43 -7.32
CA ALA A 20 -12.13 -58.41 -6.51
C ALA A 20 -10.64 -58.08 -6.38
N TRP A 21 -10.00 -57.62 -7.46
CA TRP A 21 -8.60 -57.21 -7.45
C TRP A 21 -8.35 -55.94 -6.62
N LEU A 22 -9.25 -54.96 -6.68
CA LEU A 22 -9.22 -53.77 -5.83
C LEU A 22 -9.39 -54.11 -4.35
N LEU A 23 -10.35 -54.99 -4.03
CA LEU A 23 -10.58 -55.46 -2.66
C LEU A 23 -9.37 -56.23 -2.12
N LEU A 24 -8.76 -57.11 -2.92
CA LEU A 24 -7.54 -57.83 -2.56
C LEU A 24 -6.40 -56.84 -2.24
N ARG A 25 -6.23 -55.81 -3.08
CA ARG A 25 -5.20 -54.78 -2.88
C ARG A 25 -5.43 -53.97 -1.60
N LEU A 26 -6.68 -53.64 -1.30
CA LEU A 26 -7.09 -52.91 -0.09
C LEU A 26 -6.86 -53.75 1.18
N VAL A 27 -7.19 -55.04 1.14
CA VAL A 27 -6.87 -56.01 2.21
C VAL A 27 -5.36 -56.11 2.42
N LEU A 28 -4.58 -56.18 1.34
CA LEU A 28 -3.11 -56.26 1.41
C LEU A 28 -2.51 -55.00 2.05
N TYR A 29 -3.01 -53.81 1.72
CA TYR A 29 -2.60 -52.56 2.38
C TYR A 29 -3.00 -52.52 3.86
N LEU A 30 -4.20 -53.00 4.22
CA LEU A 30 -4.64 -53.08 5.63
C LEU A 30 -3.77 -54.05 6.44
N VAL A 31 -3.40 -55.19 5.86
CA VAL A 31 -2.49 -56.16 6.50
C VAL A 31 -1.09 -55.57 6.67
N CYS A 32 -0.57 -54.86 5.68
CA CYS A 32 0.72 -54.16 5.80
C CYS A 32 0.67 -53.04 6.86
N ALA A 33 -0.40 -52.27 6.93
CA ALA A 33 -0.58 -51.23 7.94
C ALA A 33 -0.70 -51.81 9.35
N ALA A 34 -1.47 -52.89 9.53
CA ALA A 34 -1.57 -53.61 10.79
C ALA A 34 -0.23 -54.24 11.20
N GLY A 35 0.51 -54.79 10.23
CA GLY A 35 1.86 -55.32 10.45
C GLY A 35 2.86 -54.25 10.87
N ALA A 36 2.85 -53.08 10.23
CA ALA A 36 3.69 -51.94 10.61
C ALA A 36 3.31 -51.40 12.00
N PHE A 37 2.02 -51.36 12.33
CA PHE A 37 1.54 -50.98 13.66
C PHE A 37 1.97 -51.98 14.74
N LEU A 38 1.83 -53.29 14.50
CA LEU A 38 2.29 -54.33 15.41
C LEU A 38 3.81 -54.35 15.56
N LEU A 39 4.55 -54.15 14.48
CA LEU A 39 6.01 -54.02 14.51
C LEU A 39 6.42 -52.78 15.31
N GLY A 40 5.77 -51.64 15.10
CA GLY A 40 5.99 -50.42 15.86
C GLY A 40 5.66 -50.59 17.36
N PHE A 41 4.58 -51.30 17.67
CA PHE A 41 4.17 -51.63 19.03
C PHE A 41 5.15 -52.58 19.72
N LEU A 42 5.63 -53.62 19.02
CA LEU A 42 6.64 -54.55 19.53
C LEU A 42 8.01 -53.90 19.67
N LEU A 43 8.40 -52.98 18.78
CA LEU A 43 9.61 -52.17 18.94
C LEU A 43 9.48 -51.18 20.10
N ALA A 44 8.30 -50.60 20.32
CA ALA A 44 8.03 -49.76 21.49
C ALA A 44 8.11 -50.57 22.80
N LEU A 45 7.52 -51.76 22.85
CA LEU A 45 7.62 -52.69 23.98
C LEU A 45 9.05 -53.21 24.19
N GLY A 46 9.76 -53.53 23.10
CA GLY A 46 11.17 -53.94 23.13
C GLY A 46 12.11 -52.82 23.60
N SER A 47 11.79 -51.57 23.27
CA SER A 47 12.49 -50.38 23.77
C SER A 47 12.15 -50.07 25.24
N GLN A 48 10.95 -50.40 25.71
CA GLN A 48 10.57 -50.30 27.13
C GLN A 48 11.32 -51.31 28.01
N ASN A 49 11.69 -52.48 27.49
CA ASN A 49 12.44 -53.48 28.26
C ASN A 49 13.94 -53.18 28.40
N ARG A 50 14.51 -52.21 27.67
CA ARG A 50 15.93 -51.81 27.79
C ARG A 50 16.18 -50.51 28.53
N GLY A 51 15.15 -49.87 29.08
CA GLY A 51 15.32 -48.72 29.95
C GLY A 51 14.28 -48.75 31.06
N ARG A 52 14.72 -48.90 32.32
CA ARG A 52 13.90 -48.60 33.50
C ARG A 52 13.36 -47.16 33.38
N LEU A 53 12.17 -47.02 32.80
CA LEU A 53 11.41 -45.78 32.81
C LEU A 53 10.89 -45.59 34.23
N ARG A 54 11.46 -44.58 34.91
CA ARG A 54 10.88 -43.99 36.12
C ARG A 54 9.39 -43.69 35.88
N PRO A 55 8.52 -43.78 36.90
CA PRO A 55 7.15 -43.33 36.79
C PRO A 55 7.12 -41.85 36.34
N PRO A 56 6.07 -41.41 35.62
CA PRO A 56 5.98 -40.03 35.15
C PRO A 56 6.17 -39.09 36.34
N PRO A 57 6.92 -37.97 36.21
CA PRO A 57 7.08 -37.04 37.31
C PRO A 57 5.68 -36.61 37.72
N ALA A 58 5.32 -36.89 38.97
CA ALA A 58 4.04 -36.50 39.53
C ALA A 58 3.88 -35.00 39.30
N PHE A 59 3.11 -34.62 38.28
CA PHE A 59 2.97 -33.24 37.82
C PHE A 59 2.53 -32.36 38.99
N LEU A 60 1.68 -32.90 39.87
CA LEU A 60 1.27 -32.27 41.11
C LEU A 60 2.43 -31.98 42.09
N ALA A 61 3.41 -32.87 42.20
CA ALA A 61 4.58 -32.70 43.06
C ALA A 61 5.60 -31.74 42.44
N ALA A 62 5.79 -31.79 41.12
CA ALA A 62 6.61 -30.83 40.37
C ALA A 62 6.00 -29.41 40.42
N TRP A 63 4.68 -29.29 40.27
CA TRP A 63 3.91 -28.05 40.37
C TRP A 63 3.97 -27.44 41.76
N LYS A 64 3.73 -28.24 42.81
CA LYS A 64 3.84 -27.80 44.22
C LYS A 64 5.26 -27.39 44.59
N ARG A 65 6.28 -27.99 43.96
CA ARG A 65 7.70 -27.63 44.15
C ARG A 65 8.11 -26.38 43.35
N ARG A 66 7.46 -26.12 42.20
CA ARG A 66 7.72 -24.97 41.31
C ARG A 66 7.06 -23.66 41.80
N TYR A 67 5.95 -23.74 42.52
CA TYR A 67 5.21 -22.58 43.06
C TYR A 67 4.81 -22.76 44.55
N PRO A 68 5.76 -22.71 45.50
CA PRO A 68 5.43 -22.85 46.91
C PRO A 68 4.67 -21.60 47.41
N GLY A 69 3.49 -21.78 48.03
CA GLY A 69 2.83 -20.74 48.83
C GLY A 69 1.50 -20.14 48.30
N ARG A 70 1.03 -20.49 47.09
CA ARG A 70 -0.20 -19.88 46.52
C ARG A 70 -1.52 -20.61 46.79
N ALA A 71 -1.51 -21.73 47.52
CA ALA A 71 -2.70 -22.56 47.78
C ALA A 71 -3.71 -21.96 48.79
N ARG A 72 -3.52 -20.73 49.29
CA ARG A 72 -4.33 -20.17 50.38
C ARG A 72 -5.29 -19.03 49.96
N VAL A 73 -5.77 -19.04 48.72
CA VAL A 73 -6.82 -18.08 48.27
C VAL A 73 -8.23 -18.69 48.24
N ALA A 74 -8.38 -19.92 48.75
CA ALA A 74 -9.64 -20.65 48.82
C ALA A 74 -10.79 -20.02 49.65
N PRO A 75 -10.59 -19.10 50.63
CA PRO A 75 -11.73 -18.54 51.37
C PRO A 75 -12.39 -17.33 50.70
N PHE A 76 -11.70 -16.62 49.78
CA PHE A 76 -12.21 -15.33 49.29
C PHE A 76 -13.30 -15.48 48.20
N TRP A 77 -13.29 -16.59 47.47
CA TRP A 77 -14.20 -16.81 46.32
C TRP A 77 -15.48 -17.57 46.66
N ARG A 78 -15.56 -18.20 47.85
CA ARG A 78 -16.80 -18.87 48.29
C ARG A 78 -17.91 -17.88 48.69
N ALA A 79 -17.53 -16.63 49.01
CA ALA A 79 -18.47 -15.53 49.23
C ALA A 79 -18.98 -14.88 47.93
N ALA A 80 -18.26 -15.06 46.81
CA ALA A 80 -18.63 -14.49 45.51
C ALA A 80 -19.66 -15.32 44.74
N GLY A 81 -19.80 -16.61 45.05
CA GLY A 81 -20.75 -17.52 44.40
C GLY A 81 -22.23 -17.26 44.71
N ASN A 82 -22.54 -16.54 45.79
CA ASN A 82 -23.92 -16.24 46.19
C ASN A 82 -24.45 -14.87 45.67
N LEU A 83 -23.64 -14.13 44.91
CA LEU A 83 -24.00 -12.81 44.34
C LEU A 83 -24.20 -12.84 42.82
N ILE A 84 -24.40 -14.04 42.24
CA ILE A 84 -24.72 -14.20 40.81
C ILE A 84 -26.22 -13.96 40.59
N SER A 85 -26.64 -12.72 40.81
CA SER A 85 -27.85 -12.15 40.22
C SER A 85 -27.71 -10.62 40.29
N GLY A 86 -27.08 -10.02 39.29
CA GLY A 86 -26.99 -8.57 39.20
C GLY A 86 -25.74 -8.06 38.48
N ASN A 87 -25.94 -7.71 37.21
CA ASN A 87 -25.16 -6.79 36.38
C ASN A 87 -23.64 -6.99 36.19
N VAL A 88 -23.30 -7.13 34.91
CA VAL A 88 -21.97 -7.10 34.31
C VAL A 88 -21.28 -5.76 34.58
N GLN A 89 -20.25 -5.79 35.43
CA GLN A 89 -19.11 -4.88 35.33
C GLN A 89 -17.82 -5.71 35.47
N GLU A 90 -17.04 -5.76 34.38
CA GLU A 90 -15.72 -6.36 34.36
C GLU A 90 -14.77 -5.63 35.34
N PRO A 91 -13.98 -6.33 36.17
CA PRO A 91 -12.92 -5.69 36.90
C PRO A 91 -11.77 -5.38 35.94
N VAL A 92 -11.60 -4.09 35.64
CA VAL A 92 -10.45 -3.53 34.92
C VAL A 92 -9.17 -3.86 35.70
N GLN A 93 -8.53 -4.98 35.37
CA GLN A 93 -7.12 -5.16 35.67
C GLN A 93 -6.34 -4.27 34.71
N SER A 94 -5.80 -3.18 35.24
CA SER A 94 -4.81 -2.30 34.60
C SER A 94 -3.58 -3.11 34.14
N ARG A 95 -3.68 -3.77 32.98
CA ARG A 95 -2.52 -4.19 32.21
C ARG A 95 -1.94 -2.91 31.61
N ARG A 96 -0.72 -2.54 32.01
CA ARG A 96 0.07 -1.49 31.33
C ARG A 96 -0.03 -1.71 29.83
N MET A 97 -0.53 -0.71 29.10
CA MET A 97 -0.57 -0.71 27.63
C MET A 97 0.81 -1.14 27.11
N VAL A 98 0.86 -2.26 26.40
CA VAL A 98 2.11 -2.83 25.91
C VAL A 98 2.45 -2.20 24.58
N ILE A 99 1.51 -2.13 23.63
CA ILE A 99 1.73 -1.53 22.31
C ILE A 99 0.78 -0.35 22.08
N SER A 100 -0.52 -0.62 22.01
CA SER A 100 -1.59 0.37 21.91
C SER A 100 -2.89 -0.28 22.35
N HIS A 101 -3.90 0.49 22.77
CA HIS A 101 -5.17 -0.07 23.22
C HIS A 101 -5.82 -1.02 22.19
N ASN A 102 -5.86 -0.60 20.92
CA ASN A 102 -6.52 -1.39 19.87
C ASN A 102 -5.73 -2.66 19.52
N MET A 103 -4.40 -2.56 19.46
CA MET A 103 -3.55 -3.72 19.18
C MET A 103 -3.54 -4.70 20.35
N ASP A 104 -3.49 -4.20 21.59
CA ASP A 104 -3.50 -5.05 22.77
C ASP A 104 -4.83 -5.82 22.88
N LYS A 105 -5.95 -5.18 22.50
CA LYS A 105 -7.25 -5.85 22.38
C LYS A 105 -7.23 -6.96 21.33
N ALA A 106 -6.74 -6.69 20.12
CA ALA A 106 -6.67 -7.69 19.06
C ALA A 106 -5.76 -8.87 19.43
N LEU A 107 -4.60 -8.60 20.04
CA LEU A 107 -3.68 -9.65 20.52
C LEU A 107 -4.30 -10.50 21.62
N LYS A 108 -5.09 -9.90 22.52
CA LYS A 108 -5.85 -10.64 23.52
C LYS A 108 -6.88 -11.56 22.86
N GLU A 109 -7.64 -11.07 21.88
CA GLU A 109 -8.61 -11.88 21.15
C GLU A 109 -7.94 -13.07 20.45
N VAL A 110 -6.79 -12.85 19.80
CA VAL A 110 -5.99 -13.94 19.20
C VAL A 110 -5.58 -14.97 20.26
N PHE A 111 -5.06 -14.53 21.40
CA PHE A 111 -4.70 -15.42 22.50
C PHE A 111 -5.90 -16.23 23.01
N ASP A 112 -7.05 -15.57 23.18
CA ASP A 112 -8.28 -16.20 23.67
C ASP A 112 -8.80 -17.25 22.68
N TYR A 113 -8.72 -16.99 21.36
CA TYR A 113 -9.04 -17.99 20.33
C TYR A 113 -8.07 -19.16 20.34
N ILE A 114 -6.76 -18.90 20.46
CA ILE A 114 -5.76 -19.97 20.54
C ILE A 114 -6.02 -20.86 21.76
N TYR A 115 -6.26 -20.25 22.92
CA TYR A 115 -6.54 -20.98 24.14
C TYR A 115 -7.83 -21.80 24.01
N ARG A 116 -8.93 -21.20 23.53
CA ARG A 116 -10.22 -21.88 23.38
C ARG A 116 -10.13 -23.06 22.43
N ASP A 117 -9.56 -22.86 21.25
CA ASP A 117 -9.66 -23.82 20.15
C ASP A 117 -8.58 -24.91 20.23
N TYR A 118 -7.35 -24.55 20.64
CA TYR A 118 -6.21 -25.47 20.63
C TYR A 118 -5.76 -25.97 22.00
N ILE A 119 -6.20 -25.38 23.10
CA ILE A 119 -5.77 -25.78 24.45
C ILE A 119 -6.96 -26.33 25.25
N LEU A 120 -8.00 -25.52 25.41
CA LEU A 120 -9.17 -25.84 26.22
C LEU A 120 -9.92 -27.07 25.68
N SER A 121 -9.94 -27.24 24.34
CA SER A 121 -10.61 -28.34 23.64
C SER A 121 -10.20 -29.74 24.12
N TRP A 122 -8.93 -29.93 24.51
CA TRP A 122 -8.46 -31.19 25.11
C TRP A 122 -8.15 -31.04 26.60
N TYR A 123 -7.60 -29.90 27.05
CA TYR A 123 -7.16 -29.71 28.42
C TYR A 123 -8.32 -29.72 29.42
N GLY A 124 -9.48 -29.18 29.04
CA GLY A 124 -10.67 -29.14 29.90
C GLY A 124 -11.17 -30.53 30.31
N ASN A 125 -10.95 -31.54 29.46
CA ASN A 125 -11.33 -32.92 29.76
C ASN A 125 -10.31 -33.64 30.67
N LEU A 126 -9.04 -33.21 30.65
CA LEU A 126 -7.95 -33.84 31.38
C LEU A 126 -7.74 -33.22 32.77
N SER A 127 -8.08 -31.95 32.96
CA SER A 127 -7.76 -31.18 34.16
C SER A 127 -9.00 -30.57 34.79
N ARG A 128 -9.06 -30.57 36.13
CA ARG A 128 -10.08 -29.83 36.92
C ARG A 128 -9.58 -28.44 37.31
N ASP A 129 -8.70 -27.87 36.50
CA ASP A 129 -8.12 -26.56 36.74
C ASP A 129 -9.17 -25.47 36.46
N GLU A 130 -9.42 -24.61 37.45
CA GLU A 130 -10.34 -23.47 37.37
C GLU A 130 -9.67 -22.28 36.64
N GLY A 131 -9.06 -22.54 35.48
CA GLY A 131 -8.46 -21.50 34.63
C GLY A 131 -7.07 -21.00 35.05
N GLN A 132 -6.36 -21.67 35.96
CA GLN A 132 -5.01 -21.25 36.36
C GLN A 132 -4.02 -21.32 35.20
N LEU A 133 -4.14 -22.32 34.31
CA LEU A 133 -3.35 -22.44 33.09
C LEU A 133 -3.56 -21.27 32.14
N TYR A 134 -4.80 -20.78 31.99
CA TYR A 134 -5.09 -19.61 31.17
C TYR A 134 -4.30 -18.39 31.65
N HIS A 135 -4.32 -18.14 32.96
CA HIS A 135 -3.60 -17.01 33.55
C HIS A 135 -2.09 -17.10 33.33
N LEU A 136 -1.49 -18.28 33.53
CA LEU A 136 -0.05 -18.48 33.33
C LEU A 136 0.35 -18.29 31.87
N LEU A 137 -0.36 -18.93 30.94
CA LEU A 137 -0.09 -18.79 29.51
C LEU A 137 -0.31 -17.35 29.03
N SER A 138 -1.29 -16.64 29.60
CA SER A 138 -1.53 -15.24 29.29
C SER A 138 -0.37 -14.37 29.76
N GLU A 139 0.15 -14.58 30.97
CA GLU A 139 1.34 -13.88 31.47
C GLU A 139 2.56 -14.13 30.55
N ASP A 140 2.79 -15.37 30.13
CA ASP A 140 3.90 -15.73 29.26
C ASP A 140 3.74 -15.15 27.84
N PHE A 141 2.51 -15.16 27.30
CA PHE A 141 2.19 -14.53 26.02
C PHE A 141 2.46 -13.02 26.03
N TRP A 142 2.03 -12.33 27.09
CA TRP A 142 2.27 -10.89 27.22
C TRP A 142 3.74 -10.55 27.46
N GLU A 143 4.48 -11.43 28.13
CA GLU A 143 5.93 -11.26 28.24
C GLU A 143 6.61 -11.41 26.89
N ALA A 144 6.25 -12.43 26.09
CA ALA A 144 6.75 -12.58 24.73
C ALA A 144 6.41 -11.36 23.84
N ALA A 145 5.19 -10.81 23.96
CA ALA A 145 4.79 -9.60 23.24
C ALA A 145 5.60 -8.37 23.65
N LYS A 146 5.93 -8.20 24.94
CA LYS A 146 6.83 -7.13 25.40
C LYS A 146 8.24 -7.28 24.85
N GLN A 147 8.79 -8.50 24.87
CA GLN A 147 10.11 -8.77 24.32
C GLN A 147 10.15 -8.49 22.81
N MET A 148 9.09 -8.88 22.10
CA MET A 148 8.92 -8.56 20.67
C MET A 148 8.94 -7.04 20.45
N ARG A 149 8.09 -6.29 21.14
CA ARG A 149 8.03 -4.82 21.01
C ARG A 149 9.37 -4.18 21.33
N HIS A 150 10.02 -4.58 22.41
CA HIS A 150 11.31 -4.03 22.81
C HIS A 150 12.37 -4.26 21.73
N ARG A 151 12.38 -5.43 21.08
CA ARG A 151 13.32 -5.68 19.97
C ARG A 151 12.96 -4.88 18.73
N LEU A 152 11.68 -4.83 18.36
CA LEU A 152 11.20 -4.07 17.22
C LEU A 152 11.48 -2.56 17.37
N SER A 153 11.48 -2.01 18.59
CA SER A 153 11.79 -0.59 18.80
C SER A 153 13.26 -0.22 18.53
N HIS A 154 14.16 -1.19 18.45
CA HIS A 154 15.56 -0.98 18.08
C HIS A 154 15.81 -1.08 16.58
N ILE A 155 14.78 -1.44 15.79
CA ILE A 155 14.89 -1.54 14.35
C ILE A 155 14.71 -0.15 13.74
N ASP A 156 15.69 0.27 12.95
CA ASP A 156 15.54 1.45 12.10
C ASP A 156 14.62 1.12 10.93
N VAL A 157 13.33 1.40 11.13
CA VAL A 157 12.27 1.12 10.15
C VAL A 157 12.53 1.87 8.84
N VAL A 158 13.07 3.09 8.88
CA VAL A 158 13.35 3.88 7.67
C VAL A 158 14.45 3.23 6.86
N LYS A 159 15.54 2.81 7.52
CA LYS A 159 16.61 2.06 6.84
C LYS A 159 16.08 0.76 6.24
N VAL A 160 15.31 -0.02 6.99
CA VAL A 160 14.78 -1.30 6.50
C VAL A 160 13.88 -1.08 5.27
N ILE A 161 12.87 -0.20 5.38
CA ILE A 161 11.87 -0.03 4.33
C ILE A 161 12.42 0.75 3.13
N CYS A 162 13.09 1.88 3.36
CA CYS A 162 13.48 2.79 2.28
C CYS A 162 14.83 2.43 1.64
N ASN A 163 15.68 1.65 2.31
CA ASN A 163 17.02 1.32 1.82
C ASN A 163 17.17 -0.18 1.58
N ASP A 164 17.05 -1.00 2.63
CA ASP A 164 17.40 -2.43 2.54
C ASP A 164 16.41 -3.20 1.66
N VAL A 165 15.11 -2.99 1.85
CA VAL A 165 14.06 -3.61 1.00
C VAL A 165 14.13 -3.09 -0.43
N VAL A 166 14.27 -1.77 -0.63
CA VAL A 166 14.38 -1.19 -1.98
C VAL A 166 15.59 -1.75 -2.73
N LYS A 167 16.75 -1.86 -2.07
CA LYS A 167 17.94 -2.48 -2.65
C LYS A 167 17.74 -3.95 -2.96
N ALA A 168 17.14 -4.72 -2.05
CA ALA A 168 16.88 -6.14 -2.26
C ALA A 168 15.96 -6.36 -3.47
N VAL A 169 14.89 -5.58 -3.57
CA VAL A 169 13.93 -5.63 -4.69
C VAL A 169 14.59 -5.18 -5.99
N LEU A 170 15.37 -4.09 -5.97
CA LEU A 170 16.10 -3.62 -7.15
C LEU A 170 17.10 -4.66 -7.65
N ASN A 171 17.90 -5.24 -6.75
CA ASN A 171 18.84 -6.30 -7.10
C ASN A 171 18.11 -7.50 -7.70
N HIS A 172 16.99 -7.92 -7.10
CA HIS A 172 16.15 -8.99 -7.62
C HIS A 172 15.65 -8.69 -9.05
N PHE A 173 15.19 -7.47 -9.33
CA PHE A 173 14.79 -7.07 -10.68
C PHE A 173 15.96 -7.00 -11.66
N CYS A 174 17.13 -6.55 -11.22
CA CYS A 174 18.35 -6.56 -12.04
C CYS A 174 18.75 -8.00 -12.41
N ASP A 175 18.75 -8.91 -11.46
CA ASP A 175 19.06 -10.33 -11.67
C ASP A 175 18.02 -10.98 -12.60
N LEU A 176 16.74 -10.66 -12.42
CA LEU A 176 15.66 -11.14 -13.28
C LEU A 176 15.81 -10.61 -14.72
N LYS A 177 16.11 -9.32 -14.88
CA LYS A 177 16.35 -8.70 -16.19
C LYS A 177 17.56 -9.33 -16.89
N ALA A 178 18.65 -9.57 -16.16
CA ALA A 178 19.84 -10.24 -16.68
C ALA A 178 19.55 -11.68 -17.13
N ALA A 179 18.68 -12.40 -16.43
CA ALA A 179 18.27 -13.75 -16.80
C ALA A 179 17.31 -13.80 -18.01
N ILE A 180 16.48 -12.78 -18.19
CA ILE A 180 15.51 -12.69 -19.30
C ILE A 180 16.16 -12.18 -20.60
N ALA A 181 17.24 -11.40 -20.52
CA ALA A 181 17.97 -10.86 -21.66
C ALA A 181 18.71 -11.97 -22.46
N ARG A 182 17.94 -12.77 -23.20
CA ARG A 182 18.39 -13.89 -24.06
C ARG A 182 19.10 -13.47 -25.36
N LEU A 183 19.61 -12.23 -25.45
CA LEU A 183 20.29 -11.73 -26.66
C LEU A 183 21.83 -11.76 -26.58
N GLU A 184 22.42 -12.03 -25.42
CA GLU A 184 23.88 -12.19 -25.29
C GLU A 184 24.23 -13.70 -25.21
N GLU A 185 25.31 -14.10 -25.86
CA GLU A 185 25.72 -15.50 -26.16
C GLU A 185 25.93 -16.42 -24.94
N GLN A 186 25.69 -15.96 -23.71
CA GLN A 186 25.71 -16.77 -22.50
C GLN A 186 24.61 -16.32 -21.51
N PRO A 187 23.48 -17.05 -21.39
CA PRO A 187 22.42 -16.69 -20.47
C PRO A 187 22.91 -16.84 -19.01
N ARG A 188 22.92 -15.74 -18.24
CA ARG A 188 23.14 -15.82 -16.80
C ARG A 188 21.90 -16.42 -16.13
N PRO A 189 22.02 -17.55 -15.41
CA PRO A 189 20.86 -18.15 -14.74
C PRO A 189 20.39 -17.27 -13.59
N PHE A 190 19.08 -17.19 -13.39
CA PHE A 190 18.50 -16.54 -12.22
C PHE A 190 18.82 -17.37 -10.97
N LEU A 191 19.63 -16.82 -10.06
CA LEU A 191 20.04 -17.51 -8.84
C LEU A 191 18.96 -17.36 -7.77
N LEU A 192 18.13 -18.40 -7.62
CA LEU A 192 17.23 -18.48 -6.48
C LEU A 192 18.01 -18.61 -5.16
N HIS A 193 17.48 -17.99 -4.11
CA HIS A 193 18.01 -18.17 -2.77
C HIS A 193 17.99 -19.66 -2.38
N PRO A 194 19.03 -20.22 -1.73
CA PRO A 194 19.12 -21.65 -1.45
C PRO A 194 17.91 -22.25 -0.72
N CYS A 195 17.24 -21.47 0.14
CA CYS A 195 16.04 -21.92 0.85
C CYS A 195 14.81 -22.10 -0.07
N LEU A 196 14.79 -21.51 -1.25
CA LEU A 196 13.68 -21.64 -2.21
C LEU A 196 13.93 -22.74 -3.25
N ARG A 197 15.00 -23.52 -3.09
CA ARG A 197 15.34 -24.60 -4.03
C ARG A 197 14.26 -25.67 -4.10
N ASN A 198 13.66 -26.01 -2.97
CA ASN A 198 12.53 -26.93 -2.86
C ASN A 198 11.74 -26.63 -1.58
N SER A 199 10.53 -27.20 -1.47
CA SER A 199 9.64 -26.97 -0.33
C SER A 199 10.22 -27.43 1.01
N GLU A 200 11.15 -28.39 1.01
CA GLU A 200 11.74 -28.92 2.24
C GLU A 200 12.80 -27.97 2.81
N GLU A 201 13.69 -27.44 1.96
CA GLU A 201 14.67 -26.42 2.36
C GLU A 201 13.99 -25.14 2.84
N GLU A 202 12.86 -24.77 2.22
CA GLU A 202 12.06 -23.64 2.66
C GLU A 202 11.52 -23.87 4.08
N ALA A 203 10.94 -25.05 4.32
CA ALA A 203 10.43 -25.43 5.63
C ALA A 203 11.55 -25.44 6.69
N ARG A 204 12.73 -25.99 6.38
CA ARG A 204 13.89 -25.98 7.29
C ARG A 204 14.39 -24.57 7.59
N PHE A 205 14.40 -23.69 6.59
CA PHE A 205 14.76 -22.29 6.79
C PHE A 205 13.78 -21.59 7.74
N LEU A 206 12.47 -21.75 7.50
CA LEU A 206 11.44 -21.18 8.38
C LEU A 206 11.48 -21.77 9.80
N GLN A 207 11.84 -23.04 9.94
CA GLN A 207 12.07 -23.69 11.22
C GLN A 207 13.27 -23.06 11.96
N ALA A 208 14.39 -22.81 11.26
CA ALA A 208 15.56 -22.15 11.84
C ALA A 208 15.27 -20.70 12.27
N CYS A 209 14.51 -19.95 11.46
CA CYS A 209 14.00 -18.63 11.83
C CYS A 209 13.10 -18.72 13.08
N SER A 210 12.19 -19.69 13.11
CA SER A 210 11.26 -19.89 14.23
C SER A 210 11.98 -20.27 15.52
N GLN A 211 12.99 -21.13 15.46
CA GLN A 211 13.83 -21.46 16.61
C GLN A 211 14.50 -20.20 17.15
N THR A 212 15.10 -19.39 16.28
CA THR A 212 15.72 -18.11 16.67
C THR A 212 14.71 -17.19 17.35
N LEU A 213 13.53 -17.01 16.76
CA LEU A 213 12.46 -16.18 17.33
C LEU A 213 12.01 -16.71 18.71
N VAL A 214 11.78 -18.01 18.83
CA VAL A 214 11.42 -18.68 20.08
C VAL A 214 12.47 -18.42 21.16
N TYR A 215 13.77 -18.52 20.85
CA TYR A 215 14.84 -18.17 21.77
C TYR A 215 14.86 -16.69 22.17
N CYS A 216 14.53 -15.78 21.24
CA CYS A 216 14.56 -14.35 21.49
C CYS A 216 13.36 -13.83 22.28
N LEU A 217 12.23 -14.56 22.26
CA LEU A 217 10.93 -14.12 22.77
C LEU A 217 10.49 -14.84 24.05
N LEU A 218 10.89 -16.12 24.24
CA LEU A 218 10.51 -16.87 25.44
C LEU A 218 11.18 -16.31 26.69
N PRO A 219 10.47 -16.30 27.84
CA PRO A 219 11.08 -16.06 29.13
C PRO A 219 12.24 -17.03 29.41
N SER A 220 13.28 -16.57 30.10
CA SER A 220 14.48 -17.37 30.40
C SER A 220 14.18 -18.68 31.17
N LYS A 221 13.11 -18.68 31.97
CA LYS A 221 12.59 -19.85 32.69
C LYS A 221 12.09 -20.97 31.75
N ASP A 222 11.56 -20.61 30.59
CA ASP A 222 10.89 -21.52 29.65
C ASP A 222 11.79 -21.86 28.45
N ALA A 223 12.72 -20.97 28.11
CA ALA A 223 13.76 -21.19 27.10
C ALA A 223 14.72 -22.36 27.42
N GLN A 224 14.74 -22.84 28.67
CA GLN A 224 15.50 -24.02 29.07
C GLN A 224 14.83 -25.34 28.66
N SER A 225 13.52 -25.33 28.39
CA SER A 225 12.77 -26.52 27.99
C SER A 225 12.97 -26.83 26.51
N LEU A 226 13.74 -27.87 26.21
CA LEU A 226 14.00 -28.30 24.83
C LEU A 226 12.70 -28.65 24.09
N SER A 227 11.82 -29.44 24.72
CA SER A 227 10.55 -29.86 24.12
C SER A 227 9.64 -28.69 23.81
N LEU A 228 9.55 -27.71 24.72
CA LEU A 228 8.74 -26.51 24.51
C LEU A 228 9.26 -25.69 23.32
N ARG A 229 10.58 -25.48 23.25
CA ARG A 229 11.19 -24.75 22.13
C ARG A 229 10.94 -25.42 20.80
N ILE A 230 11.12 -26.75 20.72
CA ILE A 230 10.90 -27.51 19.49
C ILE A 230 9.43 -27.37 19.06
N VAL A 231 8.49 -27.65 19.97
CA VAL A 231 7.05 -27.61 19.64
C VAL A 231 6.61 -26.20 19.23
N LEU A 232 7.04 -25.16 19.97
CA LEU A 232 6.69 -23.78 19.62
C LEU A 232 7.34 -23.33 18.31
N ALA A 233 8.57 -23.75 18.03
CA ALA A 233 9.23 -23.43 16.78
C ALA A 233 8.55 -24.13 15.59
N GLU A 234 8.13 -25.39 15.75
CA GLU A 234 7.35 -26.10 14.72
C GLU A 234 6.01 -25.43 14.45
N ILE A 235 5.26 -25.08 15.49
CA ILE A 235 3.98 -24.39 15.36
C ILE A 235 4.19 -23.03 14.67
N LEU A 236 5.19 -22.26 15.09
CA LEU A 236 5.49 -20.96 14.50
C LEU A 236 5.89 -21.10 13.02
N ALA A 237 6.73 -22.08 12.68
CA ALA A 237 7.15 -22.31 11.30
C ALA A 237 5.98 -22.75 10.42
N ALA A 238 5.27 -23.79 10.82
CA ALA A 238 4.28 -24.47 9.98
C ALA A 238 2.90 -23.80 9.98
N LYS A 239 2.47 -23.20 11.10
CA LYS A 239 1.12 -22.62 11.25
C LYS A 239 1.09 -21.11 11.15
N VAL A 240 2.24 -20.44 11.22
CA VAL A 240 2.31 -18.98 11.16
C VAL A 240 3.19 -18.52 10.00
N LEU A 241 4.50 -18.78 10.03
CA LEU A 241 5.42 -18.21 9.05
C LEU A 241 5.20 -18.75 7.64
N LYS A 242 5.01 -20.06 7.46
CA LYS A 242 4.80 -20.65 6.12
C LYS A 242 3.53 -20.11 5.46
N PRO A 243 2.33 -20.14 6.09
CA PRO A 243 1.14 -19.50 5.52
C PRO A 243 1.31 -17.99 5.28
N MET A 244 2.02 -17.28 6.16
CA MET A 244 2.28 -15.85 5.98
C MET A 244 3.16 -15.57 4.76
N VAL A 245 4.23 -16.34 4.56
CA VAL A 245 5.09 -16.23 3.36
C VAL A 245 4.30 -16.55 2.10
N GLU A 246 3.48 -17.61 2.12
CA GLU A 246 2.64 -17.99 0.98
C GLU A 246 1.63 -16.90 0.63
N LEU A 247 0.95 -16.33 1.63
CA LEU A 247 -0.01 -15.24 1.43
C LEU A 247 0.66 -13.96 0.91
N LEU A 248 1.78 -13.55 1.52
CA LEU A 248 2.48 -12.32 1.12
C LEU A 248 3.16 -12.45 -0.25
N SER A 249 3.46 -13.67 -0.69
CA SER A 249 4.07 -13.94 -2.00
C SER A 249 3.03 -14.23 -3.09
N ASP A 250 1.75 -14.39 -2.73
CA ASP A 250 0.67 -14.66 -3.69
C ASP A 250 0.45 -13.43 -4.59
N PRO A 251 0.63 -13.56 -5.92
CA PRO A 251 0.42 -12.46 -6.85
C PRO A 251 -0.99 -11.86 -6.76
N ASN A 252 -2.01 -12.69 -6.51
CA ASN A 252 -3.39 -12.19 -6.40
C ASN A 252 -3.56 -11.34 -5.16
N TYR A 253 -3.06 -11.78 -4.00
CA TYR A 253 -3.04 -10.99 -2.78
C TYR A 253 -2.29 -9.66 -2.95
N ILE A 254 -1.09 -9.67 -3.55
CA ILE A 254 -0.30 -8.46 -3.81
C ILE A 254 -1.08 -7.50 -4.71
N ASN A 255 -1.62 -7.99 -5.84
CA ASN A 255 -2.36 -7.18 -6.80
C ASN A 255 -3.63 -6.59 -6.17
N HIS A 256 -4.37 -7.40 -5.40
CA HIS A 256 -5.56 -6.92 -4.69
C HIS A 256 -5.20 -5.83 -3.67
N MET A 257 -4.14 -6.01 -2.90
CA MET A 257 -3.66 -5.00 -1.96
C MET A 257 -3.30 -3.69 -2.67
N LEU A 258 -2.60 -3.76 -3.82
CA LEU A 258 -2.28 -2.58 -4.62
C LEU A 258 -3.55 -1.88 -5.12
N LEU A 259 -4.55 -2.61 -5.60
CA LEU A 259 -5.83 -2.05 -6.03
C LEU A 259 -6.54 -1.33 -4.89
N VAL A 260 -6.63 -1.95 -3.71
CA VAL A 260 -7.23 -1.34 -2.51
C VAL A 260 -6.51 -0.05 -2.13
N GLN A 261 -5.17 -0.01 -2.20
CA GLN A 261 -4.40 1.20 -1.92
C GLN A 261 -4.63 2.29 -2.98
N MET A 262 -4.76 1.93 -4.25
CA MET A 262 -5.07 2.89 -5.32
C MET A 262 -6.48 3.48 -5.14
N GLU A 263 -7.47 2.64 -4.83
CA GLU A 263 -8.85 3.08 -4.58
C GLU A 263 -8.92 3.99 -3.34
N TYR A 264 -8.26 3.63 -2.25
CA TYR A 264 -8.16 4.48 -1.06
C TYR A 264 -7.54 5.84 -1.39
N ARG A 265 -6.47 5.86 -2.20
CA ARG A 265 -5.83 7.11 -2.64
C ARG A 265 -6.77 7.95 -3.50
N GLU A 266 -7.55 7.33 -4.37
CA GLU A 266 -8.56 8.03 -5.19
C GLU A 266 -9.67 8.64 -4.33
N GLN A 267 -10.18 7.89 -3.35
CA GLN A 267 -11.18 8.38 -2.40
C GLN A 267 -10.66 9.57 -1.58
N LEU A 268 -9.39 9.53 -1.14
CA LEU A 268 -8.75 10.66 -0.47
C LEU A 268 -8.69 11.89 -1.37
N ILE A 269 -8.27 11.72 -2.64
CA ILE A 269 -8.21 12.82 -3.59
C ILE A 269 -9.60 13.44 -3.82
N GLU A 270 -10.62 12.62 -3.97
CA GLU A 270 -12.00 13.08 -4.17
C GLU A 270 -12.55 13.77 -2.92
N HIS A 271 -12.28 13.25 -1.72
CA HIS A 271 -12.62 13.91 -0.46
C HIS A 271 -11.98 15.31 -0.37
N HIS A 272 -10.68 15.41 -0.70
CA HIS A 272 -9.96 16.66 -0.68
C HIS A 272 -10.48 17.66 -1.73
N LYS A 273 -10.85 17.16 -2.93
CA LYS A 273 -11.47 17.96 -3.98
C LYS A 273 -12.83 18.52 -3.54
N ARG A 274 -13.66 17.71 -2.88
CA ARG A 274 -14.95 18.16 -2.32
C ARG A 274 -14.74 19.20 -1.22
N ALA A 275 -13.80 18.96 -0.30
CA ALA A 275 -13.47 19.91 0.76
C ALA A 275 -13.00 21.26 0.20
N TYR A 276 -12.30 21.25 -0.94
CA TYR A 276 -11.94 22.47 -1.68
C TYR A 276 -13.16 23.15 -2.32
N THR A 277 -13.90 22.44 -3.20
CA THR A 277 -15.00 23.02 -3.98
C THR A 277 -16.14 23.54 -3.11
N TYR A 278 -16.39 22.89 -1.98
CA TYR A 278 -17.50 23.21 -1.08
C TYR A 278 -17.04 23.91 0.21
N ALA A 279 -15.84 24.48 0.25
CA ALA A 279 -15.39 25.26 1.41
C ALA A 279 -16.36 26.43 1.65
N PRO A 280 -17.07 26.49 2.80
CA PRO A 280 -18.14 27.47 3.03
C PRO A 280 -17.59 28.86 3.35
N SER A 281 -16.31 28.98 3.72
CA SER A 281 -15.66 30.26 3.98
C SER A 281 -14.18 30.23 3.62
N TYR A 282 -13.61 31.43 3.42
CA TYR A 282 -12.17 31.60 3.25
C TYR A 282 -11.37 31.09 4.46
N GLU A 283 -11.90 31.19 5.67
CA GLU A 283 -11.21 30.71 6.88
C GLU A 283 -11.10 29.18 6.89
N GLU A 284 -12.17 28.48 6.56
CA GLU A 284 -12.16 27.02 6.45
C GLU A 284 -11.25 26.54 5.32
N PHE A 285 -11.19 27.28 4.22
CA PHE A 285 -10.26 27.02 3.14
C PHE A 285 -8.78 27.12 3.59
N ILE A 286 -8.44 28.15 4.38
CA ILE A 286 -7.08 28.27 4.95
C ILE A 286 -6.81 27.17 5.98
N LYS A 287 -7.80 26.77 6.80
CA LYS A 287 -7.67 25.63 7.71
C LYS A 287 -7.40 24.33 6.96
N LEU A 288 -8.09 24.08 5.85
CA LEU A 288 -7.82 22.94 4.97
C LEU A 288 -6.35 22.94 4.55
N ILE A 289 -5.82 24.05 4.03
CA ILE A 289 -4.41 24.15 3.63
C ILE A 289 -3.47 23.83 4.80
N ASN A 290 -3.67 24.46 5.95
CA ASN A 290 -2.75 24.36 7.09
C ASN A 290 -2.77 22.97 7.77
N CYS A 291 -3.93 22.31 7.79
CA CYS A 291 -4.08 21.00 8.43
C CYS A 291 -3.70 19.83 7.51
N ASN A 292 -3.58 20.04 6.19
CA ASN A 292 -3.18 19.00 5.26
C ASN A 292 -1.69 18.66 5.37
N SER A 293 -1.37 17.37 5.31
CA SER A 293 0.01 16.83 5.28
C SER A 293 0.37 16.17 3.94
N ASP A 294 -0.59 16.01 3.03
CA ASP A 294 -0.35 15.45 1.70
C ASP A 294 0.26 16.53 0.77
N ILE A 295 1.55 16.39 0.49
CA ILE A 295 2.32 17.28 -0.38
C ILE A 295 1.78 17.27 -1.81
N GLU A 296 1.33 16.13 -2.34
CA GLU A 296 0.83 16.02 -3.72
C GLU A 296 -0.56 16.64 -3.86
N PHE A 297 -1.40 16.53 -2.84
CA PHE A 297 -2.64 17.30 -2.77
C PHE A 297 -2.34 18.80 -2.75
N LEU A 298 -1.45 19.27 -1.87
CA LEU A 298 -1.12 20.70 -1.76
C LEU A 298 -0.52 21.26 -3.06
N LYS A 299 0.32 20.49 -3.77
CA LYS A 299 0.84 20.87 -5.10
C LYS A 299 -0.27 21.08 -6.13
N ARG A 300 -1.22 20.13 -6.19
CA ARG A 300 -2.40 20.23 -7.09
C ARG A 300 -3.29 21.40 -6.70
N LEU A 301 -3.53 21.58 -5.41
CA LEU A 301 -4.32 22.70 -4.88
C LEU A 301 -3.68 24.05 -5.23
N ARG A 302 -2.36 24.19 -5.06
CA ARG A 302 -1.60 25.38 -5.47
C ARG A 302 -1.79 25.68 -6.96
N TYR A 303 -1.70 24.66 -7.82
CA TYR A 303 -1.91 24.82 -9.26
C TYR A 303 -3.34 25.30 -9.57
N GLN A 304 -4.36 24.71 -8.93
CA GLN A 304 -5.76 25.14 -9.08
C GLN A 304 -5.97 26.59 -8.65
N ILE A 305 -5.47 26.98 -7.47
CA ILE A 305 -5.52 28.38 -6.99
C ILE A 305 -4.85 29.32 -8.00
N MET A 306 -3.70 28.93 -8.57
CA MET A 306 -3.01 29.73 -9.59
C MET A 306 -3.84 29.90 -10.87
N VAL A 307 -4.45 28.82 -11.38
CA VAL A 307 -5.34 28.88 -12.55
C VAL A 307 -6.54 29.79 -12.26
N GLU A 308 -7.15 29.70 -11.08
CA GLU A 308 -8.24 30.58 -10.69
C GLU A 308 -7.82 32.04 -10.58
N ILE A 309 -6.62 32.34 -10.08
CA ILE A 309 -6.06 33.71 -10.09
C ILE A 309 -5.97 34.23 -11.52
N VAL A 310 -5.45 33.43 -12.46
CA VAL A 310 -5.32 33.82 -13.87
C VAL A 310 -6.70 34.06 -14.50
N GLN A 311 -7.67 33.18 -14.26
CA GLN A 311 -9.04 33.32 -14.77
C GLN A 311 -9.73 34.56 -14.19
N ALA A 312 -9.68 34.75 -12.87
CA ALA A 312 -10.27 35.90 -12.19
C ALA A 312 -9.63 37.22 -12.64
N THR A 313 -8.31 37.25 -12.85
CA THR A 313 -7.58 38.42 -13.36
C THR A 313 -7.98 38.72 -14.81
N THR A 314 -8.09 37.70 -15.65
CA THR A 314 -8.56 37.85 -17.04
C THR A 314 -9.98 38.45 -17.07
N ILE A 315 -10.89 37.91 -16.26
CA ILE A 315 -12.28 38.41 -16.15
C ILE A 315 -12.31 39.84 -15.60
N SER A 316 -11.43 40.19 -14.65
CA SER A 316 -11.34 41.54 -14.11
C SER A 316 -10.90 42.58 -15.15
N ASN A 317 -10.12 42.19 -16.15
CA ASN A 317 -9.57 43.10 -17.16
C ASN A 317 -10.51 43.31 -18.37
N ILE A 318 -11.39 42.35 -18.68
CA ILE A 318 -12.34 42.40 -19.80
C ILE A 318 -13.29 43.64 -19.79
N PRO A 319 -13.88 44.05 -18.64
CA PRO A 319 -14.76 45.23 -18.59
C PRO A 319 -14.03 46.56 -18.81
N GLN A 320 -12.72 46.62 -18.54
CA GLN A 320 -11.92 47.84 -18.67
C GLN A 320 -11.55 48.13 -20.13
N MET A 321 -11.28 47.09 -20.93
CA MET A 321 -10.94 47.23 -22.36
C MET A 321 -12.13 47.67 -23.23
N LYS A 322 -13.37 47.25 -22.92
CA LYS A 322 -14.57 47.65 -23.68
C LYS A 322 -15.01 49.11 -23.45
N ARG A 323 -14.58 49.77 -22.37
CA ARG A 323 -15.07 51.09 -21.94
C ARG A 323 -14.19 52.28 -22.33
N GLN A 324 -12.99 52.07 -22.85
CA GLN A 324 -12.13 53.19 -23.31
C GLN A 324 -12.70 53.94 -24.53
N LYS A 325 -13.79 53.46 -25.16
CA LYS A 325 -14.35 54.05 -26.39
C LYS A 325 -15.60 54.92 -26.21
N GLU A 326 -16.23 54.96 -25.03
CA GLU A 326 -17.45 55.76 -24.83
C GLU A 326 -17.33 56.68 -23.61
N ASN A 327 -17.16 57.97 -23.89
CA ASN A 327 -17.05 59.01 -22.88
C ASN A 327 -18.42 59.45 -22.32
N LYS A 328 -18.41 59.68 -21.00
CA LYS A 328 -19.27 60.58 -20.20
C LYS A 328 -20.80 60.34 -20.26
N VAL A 329 -21.28 59.45 -19.39
CA VAL A 329 -22.68 59.46 -18.90
C VAL A 329 -22.68 59.41 -17.37
N LYS A 330 -23.59 60.16 -16.74
CA LYS A 330 -23.81 60.27 -15.29
C LYS A 330 -23.92 58.88 -14.63
N GLU A 331 -23.40 58.75 -13.40
CA GLU A 331 -23.42 57.52 -12.59
C GLU A 331 -24.84 56.91 -12.49
N THR A 332 -25.08 55.86 -13.26
CA THR A 332 -26.30 55.05 -13.15
C THR A 332 -26.12 53.97 -12.08
N ALA A 333 -27.21 53.43 -11.54
CA ALA A 333 -27.18 52.30 -10.59
C ALA A 333 -26.39 51.09 -11.13
N ALA A 334 -26.35 50.91 -12.46
CA ALA A 334 -25.53 49.91 -13.15
C ALA A 334 -24.02 50.16 -12.97
N MET A 335 -23.57 51.42 -13.00
CA MET A 335 -22.17 51.80 -12.77
C MET A 335 -21.73 51.50 -11.32
N LYS A 336 -22.60 51.75 -10.34
CA LYS A 336 -22.35 51.41 -8.92
C LYS A 336 -22.29 49.90 -8.68
N ALA A 337 -23.19 49.13 -9.32
CA ALA A 337 -23.17 47.67 -9.27
C ALA A 337 -21.87 47.08 -9.88
N ASP A 338 -21.37 47.67 -10.97
CA ASP A 338 -20.11 47.26 -11.60
C ASP A 338 -18.87 47.62 -10.77
N HIS A 339 -18.83 48.80 -10.15
CA HIS A 339 -17.76 49.14 -9.21
C HIS A 339 -17.71 48.18 -8.01
N LEU A 340 -18.87 47.75 -7.50
CA LEU A 340 -18.96 46.75 -6.44
C LEU A 340 -18.44 45.38 -6.91
N ARG A 341 -18.82 44.93 -8.12
CA ARG A 341 -18.30 43.70 -8.74
C ARG A 341 -16.79 43.73 -8.92
N ALA A 342 -16.24 44.83 -9.42
CA ALA A 342 -14.79 45.00 -9.59
C ALA A 342 -14.04 44.98 -8.25
N ARG A 343 -14.59 45.64 -7.22
CA ARG A 343 -14.01 45.61 -5.86
C ARG A 343 -14.04 44.20 -5.26
N ASN A 344 -15.16 43.48 -5.43
CA ASN A 344 -15.30 42.10 -4.95
C ASN A 344 -14.35 41.15 -5.69
N MET A 345 -14.19 41.30 -7.01
CA MET A 345 -13.23 40.53 -7.79
C MET A 345 -11.78 40.77 -7.35
N LYS A 346 -11.40 42.04 -7.11
CA LYS A 346 -10.08 42.38 -6.57
C LYS A 346 -9.82 41.78 -5.19
N ARG A 347 -10.85 41.76 -4.31
CA ARG A 347 -10.76 41.10 -3.01
C ARG A 347 -10.59 39.59 -3.15
N TYR A 348 -11.32 38.96 -4.07
CA TYR A 348 -11.23 37.53 -4.38
C TYR A 348 -9.84 37.13 -4.88
N ILE A 349 -9.28 37.88 -5.84
CA ILE A 349 -7.91 37.67 -6.35
C ILE A 349 -6.89 37.78 -5.21
N ASN A 350 -7.03 38.76 -4.31
CA ASN A 350 -6.15 38.91 -3.15
C ASN A 350 -6.26 37.73 -2.19
N GLN A 351 -7.48 37.23 -1.92
CA GLN A 351 -7.71 36.05 -1.08
C GLN A 351 -7.03 34.81 -1.66
N LEU A 352 -7.21 34.55 -2.97
CA LEU A 352 -6.53 33.44 -3.64
C LEU A 352 -5.01 33.60 -3.62
N THR A 353 -4.49 34.82 -3.79
CA THR A 353 -3.04 35.09 -3.73
C THR A 353 -2.46 34.79 -2.35
N VAL A 354 -3.18 35.14 -1.28
CA VAL A 354 -2.76 34.81 0.09
C VAL A 354 -2.84 33.30 0.33
N ALA A 355 -3.92 32.64 -0.12
CA ALA A 355 -4.07 31.20 0.00
C ALA A 355 -2.96 30.44 -0.75
N LYS A 356 -2.57 30.89 -1.96
CA LYS A 356 -1.43 30.35 -2.70
C LYS A 356 -0.16 30.39 -1.86
N LYS A 357 0.17 31.55 -1.28
CA LYS A 357 1.36 31.72 -0.42
C LYS A 357 1.31 30.83 0.82
N GLN A 358 0.14 30.68 1.45
CA GLN A 358 -0.04 29.76 2.58
C GLN A 358 0.16 28.30 2.16
N CYS A 359 -0.35 27.92 1.00
CA CYS A 359 -0.16 26.59 0.43
C CYS A 359 1.33 26.31 0.15
N GLU A 360 2.04 27.26 -0.46
CA GLU A 360 3.48 27.16 -0.74
C GLU A 360 4.32 27.09 0.55
N LYS A 361 3.95 27.87 1.58
CA LYS A 361 4.56 27.78 2.92
C LYS A 361 4.34 26.40 3.54
N ARG A 362 3.14 25.85 3.44
CA ARG A 362 2.83 24.51 3.99
C ARG A 362 3.60 23.42 3.26
N ILE A 363 3.67 23.49 1.94
CA ILE A 363 4.49 22.56 1.12
C ILE A 363 5.94 22.59 1.58
N ARG A 364 6.52 23.77 1.78
CA ARG A 364 7.91 23.92 2.28
C ARG A 364 8.10 23.29 3.66
N LEU A 365 7.18 23.52 4.60
CA LEU A 365 7.25 22.94 5.94
C LEU A 365 7.22 21.41 5.93
N LEU A 366 6.60 20.81 4.92
CA LEU A 366 6.53 19.36 4.73
C LEU A 366 7.73 18.82 3.93
N GLY A 367 8.72 19.66 3.60
CA GLY A 367 9.90 19.26 2.81
C GLY A 367 9.66 19.22 1.30
N GLY A 368 8.59 19.86 0.80
CA GLY A 368 8.31 20.01 -0.62
C GLY A 368 9.07 21.16 -1.29
N PRO A 369 8.91 21.33 -2.62
CA PRO A 369 9.65 22.31 -3.42
C PRO A 369 9.40 23.77 -3.00
N ILE A 370 10.42 24.61 -3.16
CA ILE A 370 10.39 26.04 -2.83
C ILE A 370 9.96 26.83 -4.07
N TYR A 371 8.88 27.60 -3.96
CA TYR A 371 8.31 28.38 -5.07
C TYR A 371 8.62 29.90 -5.01
N ASP A 372 9.38 30.36 -4.01
CA ASP A 372 9.46 31.77 -3.59
C ASP A 372 10.59 32.63 -4.20
N GLN A 373 11.37 32.17 -5.17
CA GLN A 373 12.47 33.00 -5.71
C GLN A 373 12.10 33.75 -6.99
N PRO A 374 12.07 35.11 -6.96
CA PRO A 374 12.43 35.91 -8.12
C PRO A 374 13.95 35.80 -8.34
N GLU A 375 14.35 35.66 -9.60
CA GLU A 375 15.73 35.50 -10.05
C GLU A 375 16.59 36.70 -9.66
N ASP A 376 17.66 36.46 -8.90
CA ASP A 376 18.93 37.20 -9.00
C ASP A 376 20.05 36.16 -8.86
N GLY A 377 20.99 36.19 -9.81
CA GLY A 377 21.81 35.05 -10.21
C GLY A 377 22.75 34.47 -9.15
N ILE A 378 23.04 33.18 -9.30
CA ILE A 378 24.35 32.59 -9.61
C ILE A 378 24.05 31.12 -9.96
N PHE A 379 24.47 30.71 -11.16
CA PHE A 379 24.46 29.32 -11.58
C PHE A 379 25.46 28.54 -10.73
N GLU A 380 24.99 27.55 -9.97
CA GLU A 380 25.79 26.36 -9.69
C GLU A 380 25.02 25.14 -10.19
N ASP A 381 25.69 24.39 -11.06
CA ASP A 381 25.23 23.14 -11.64
C ASP A 381 24.92 22.11 -10.55
N SER A 382 23.66 21.69 -10.47
CA SER A 382 23.31 20.41 -9.85
C SER A 382 22.11 19.82 -10.56
N GLU A 383 22.34 18.64 -11.13
CA GLU A 383 21.38 17.79 -11.82
C GLU A 383 20.19 17.43 -10.90
N GLY A 384 19.11 18.20 -11.01
CA GLY A 384 17.79 17.90 -10.48
C GLY A 384 16.74 18.43 -11.46
N PRO A 385 15.52 17.87 -11.49
CA PRO A 385 14.51 18.26 -12.46
C PRO A 385 14.21 19.75 -12.28
N GLN A 386 14.61 20.54 -13.27
CA GLN A 386 14.58 22.00 -13.24
C GLN A 386 13.21 22.47 -12.76
N ASN A 387 13.23 23.25 -11.67
CA ASN A 387 12.07 23.99 -11.19
C ASN A 387 11.35 24.62 -12.38
N GLN A 388 10.06 24.32 -12.56
CA GLN A 388 9.26 24.80 -13.68
C GLN A 388 9.17 26.33 -13.65
N LYS A 389 10.14 27.00 -14.27
CA LYS A 389 10.12 28.42 -14.58
C LYS A 389 8.85 28.67 -15.40
N ILE A 390 8.00 29.59 -14.96
CA ILE A 390 6.89 30.04 -15.79
C ILE A 390 7.53 30.89 -16.90
N LEU A 391 7.74 30.28 -18.06
CA LEU A 391 8.32 30.93 -19.22
C LEU A 391 7.33 31.97 -19.75
N GLN A 392 7.80 33.17 -20.09
CA GLN A 392 6.95 34.13 -20.79
C GLN A 392 6.74 33.66 -22.22
N PHE A 393 5.62 34.08 -22.84
CA PHE A 393 5.28 33.68 -24.20
C PHE A 393 6.38 34.03 -25.21
N GLY A 394 7.03 35.20 -25.06
CA GLY A 394 8.16 35.59 -25.88
C GLY A 394 9.34 34.61 -25.76
N ASP A 395 9.66 34.15 -24.55
CA ASP A 395 10.76 33.22 -24.29
C ASP A 395 10.49 31.84 -24.90
N ILE A 396 9.23 31.39 -24.84
CA ILE A 396 8.78 30.12 -25.45
C ILE A 396 8.95 30.18 -26.96
N LEU A 397 8.53 31.28 -27.59
CA LEU A 397 8.62 31.43 -29.04
C LEU A 397 10.04 31.64 -29.53
N CYS A 398 10.91 32.33 -28.79
CA CYS A 398 12.29 32.55 -29.20
C CYS A 398 13.18 31.30 -29.11
N ASN A 399 12.88 30.35 -28.21
CA ASN A 399 13.67 29.14 -28.03
C ASN A 399 13.09 27.96 -28.86
N PRO A 400 13.85 27.37 -29.81
CA PRO A 400 13.38 26.27 -30.65
C PRO A 400 12.86 25.05 -29.88
N SER A 401 13.55 24.67 -28.79
CA SER A 401 13.16 23.49 -27.99
C SER A 401 11.87 23.73 -27.21
N TYR A 402 11.66 24.94 -26.68
CA TYR A 402 10.41 25.27 -25.98
C TYR A 402 9.24 25.42 -26.95
N ARG A 403 9.50 25.95 -28.15
CA ARG A 403 8.51 26.06 -29.23
C ARG A 403 7.98 24.69 -29.66
N GLU A 404 8.85 23.69 -29.81
CA GLU A 404 8.44 22.32 -30.15
C GLU A 404 7.50 21.71 -29.09
N HIS A 405 7.81 21.88 -27.81
CA HIS A 405 6.93 21.43 -26.73
C HIS A 405 5.60 22.18 -26.69
N PHE A 406 5.63 23.49 -26.99
CA PHE A 406 4.43 24.31 -27.10
C PHE A 406 3.56 23.93 -28.31
N GLN A 407 4.18 23.50 -29.40
CA GLN A 407 3.50 22.98 -30.60
C GLN A 407 2.72 21.70 -30.28
N ILE A 408 3.33 20.75 -29.56
CA ILE A 408 2.66 19.52 -29.10
C ILE A 408 1.46 19.85 -28.20
N TYR A 409 1.60 20.85 -27.33
CA TYR A 409 0.48 21.32 -26.50
C TYR A 409 -0.66 21.92 -27.34
N MET A 410 -0.36 22.78 -28.31
CA MET A 410 -1.37 23.40 -29.16
C MET A 410 -2.04 22.41 -30.12
N GLU A 411 -1.35 21.35 -30.52
CA GLU A 411 -1.92 20.24 -31.27
C GLU A 411 -2.98 19.49 -30.46
N ARG A 412 -2.71 19.22 -29.17
CA ARG A 412 -3.71 18.64 -28.25
C ARG A 412 -4.92 19.54 -28.00
N MET A 413 -4.74 20.86 -28.16
CA MET A 413 -5.79 21.86 -28.01
C MET A 413 -6.51 22.17 -29.33
N GLU A 414 -6.24 21.43 -30.41
CA GLU A 414 -6.78 21.62 -31.76
C GLU A 414 -6.53 23.04 -32.32
N LYS A 415 -5.40 23.66 -31.93
CA LYS A 415 -5.00 25.02 -32.33
C LYS A 415 -3.64 25.08 -33.00
N ARG A 416 -3.18 23.95 -33.55
CA ARG A 416 -1.88 23.82 -34.23
C ARG A 416 -1.65 24.87 -35.31
N VAL A 417 -2.72 25.20 -36.05
CA VAL A 417 -2.70 26.15 -37.17
C VAL A 417 -2.16 27.53 -36.78
N LEU A 418 -2.40 27.97 -35.53
CA LEU A 418 -1.91 29.28 -35.04
C LEU A 418 -0.39 29.34 -34.92
N ILE A 419 0.25 28.27 -34.43
CA ILE A 419 1.72 28.21 -34.34
C ILE A 419 2.32 28.07 -35.73
N SER A 420 1.76 27.19 -36.57
CA SER A 420 2.26 26.98 -37.93
C SER A 420 2.20 28.27 -38.75
N TYR A 421 1.12 29.05 -38.63
CA TYR A 421 1.03 30.36 -39.28
C TYR A 421 2.12 31.33 -38.78
N TRP A 422 2.31 31.40 -37.46
CA TRP A 422 3.36 32.25 -36.87
C TRP A 422 4.75 31.86 -37.37
N GLU A 423 5.08 30.57 -37.44
CA GLU A 423 6.36 30.07 -37.95
C GLU A 423 6.58 30.43 -39.42
N SER A 424 5.55 30.29 -40.28
CA SER A 424 5.64 30.69 -41.68
C SER A 424 5.85 32.20 -41.84
N VAL A 425 5.22 33.02 -40.99
CA VAL A 425 5.42 34.47 -40.99
C VAL A 425 6.81 34.86 -40.46
N GLU A 426 7.33 34.18 -39.44
CA GLU A 426 8.70 34.39 -38.96
C GLU A 426 9.75 33.98 -40.00
N TYR A 427 9.49 32.91 -40.76
CA TYR A 427 10.31 32.54 -41.89
C TYR A 427 10.27 33.62 -42.98
N LEU A 428 9.09 34.13 -43.32
CA LEU A 428 8.91 35.20 -44.30
C LEU A 428 9.68 36.48 -43.93
N LYS A 429 9.70 36.86 -42.64
CA LYS A 429 10.45 38.05 -42.16
C LYS A 429 11.95 37.94 -42.38
N ASN A 430 12.48 36.71 -42.38
CA ASN A 430 13.90 36.42 -42.51
C ASN A 430 14.28 35.90 -43.91
N ALA A 431 13.32 35.77 -44.83
CA ALA A 431 13.53 35.22 -46.16
C ALA A 431 14.18 36.23 -47.13
N ASN A 432 14.80 35.70 -48.19
CA ASN A 432 15.43 36.54 -49.20
C ASN A 432 14.36 37.28 -50.04
N LYS A 433 14.65 38.52 -50.45
CA LYS A 433 13.71 39.40 -51.17
C LYS A 433 13.14 38.79 -52.46
N ALA A 434 13.87 37.88 -53.09
CA ALA A 434 13.43 37.18 -54.29
C ALA A 434 12.33 36.12 -54.03
N GLU A 435 12.27 35.57 -52.82
CA GLU A 435 11.38 34.46 -52.43
C GLU A 435 10.10 34.95 -51.74
N ILE A 436 10.10 36.20 -51.24
CA ILE A 436 8.98 36.83 -50.55
C ILE A 436 7.65 36.70 -51.33
N PRO A 437 7.56 37.00 -52.64
CA PRO A 437 6.27 36.93 -53.36
C PRO A 437 5.67 35.51 -53.40
N GLN A 438 6.53 34.49 -53.52
CA GLN A 438 6.10 33.10 -53.55
C GLN A 438 5.65 32.64 -52.15
N LEU A 439 6.42 32.96 -51.11
CA LEU A 439 6.11 32.61 -49.73
C LEU A 439 4.83 33.29 -49.23
N VAL A 440 4.60 34.56 -49.59
CA VAL A 440 3.34 35.25 -49.26
C VAL A 440 2.14 34.57 -49.91
N SER A 441 2.26 34.19 -51.18
CA SER A 441 1.19 33.52 -51.92
C SER A 441 0.85 32.16 -51.29
N GLN A 442 1.87 31.39 -50.90
CA GLN A 442 1.72 30.09 -50.25
C GLN A 442 1.08 30.22 -48.85
N ILE A 443 1.57 31.12 -48.01
CA ILE A 443 1.01 31.36 -46.67
C ILE A 443 -0.46 31.81 -46.78
N TYR A 444 -0.79 32.66 -47.76
CA TYR A 444 -2.16 33.09 -47.95
C TYR A 444 -3.08 31.93 -48.34
N GLN A 445 -2.63 31.07 -49.24
CA GLN A 445 -3.40 29.91 -49.69
C GLN A 445 -3.60 28.89 -48.57
N ASP A 446 -2.54 28.51 -47.86
CA ASP A 446 -2.56 27.45 -46.84
C ASP A 446 -3.45 27.84 -45.63
N PHE A 447 -3.34 29.09 -45.16
CA PHE A 447 -3.97 29.51 -43.90
C PHE A 447 -5.31 30.24 -44.07
N PHE A 448 -5.50 31.02 -45.14
CA PHE A 448 -6.69 31.86 -45.32
C PHE A 448 -7.64 31.36 -46.41
N VAL A 449 -7.18 30.54 -47.36
CA VAL A 449 -8.03 29.95 -48.40
C VAL A 449 -8.47 28.54 -48.03
N GLU A 450 -7.52 27.66 -47.67
CA GLU A 450 -7.75 26.23 -47.39
C GLU A 450 -8.19 25.96 -45.95
N SER A 451 -7.44 26.44 -44.95
CA SER A 451 -7.74 26.15 -43.53
C SER A 451 -8.89 27.01 -42.95
N ARG A 452 -9.00 28.32 -43.27
CA ARG A 452 -10.04 29.27 -42.77
C ARG A 452 -10.29 29.29 -41.25
N GLU A 453 -9.45 28.66 -40.44
CA GLU A 453 -9.62 28.52 -39.00
C GLU A 453 -9.18 29.75 -38.20
N ILE A 454 -8.41 30.66 -38.81
CA ILE A 454 -7.88 31.86 -38.15
C ILE A 454 -8.88 33.02 -38.30
N PRO A 455 -9.54 33.49 -37.22
CA PRO A 455 -10.44 34.63 -37.28
C PRO A 455 -9.64 35.93 -37.44
N VAL A 456 -9.71 36.54 -38.61
CA VAL A 456 -9.08 37.85 -38.90
C VAL A 456 -10.12 38.97 -38.81
N GLU A 457 -9.74 40.10 -38.22
CA GLU A 457 -10.60 41.29 -38.18
C GLU A 457 -10.96 41.76 -39.59
N LYS A 458 -12.24 42.05 -39.86
CA LYS A 458 -12.75 42.43 -41.21
C LYS A 458 -12.02 43.61 -41.85
N ILE A 459 -11.33 44.43 -41.07
CA ILE A 459 -10.56 45.59 -41.55
C ILE A 459 -9.28 45.13 -42.27
N LEU A 460 -8.71 43.98 -41.88
CA LEU A 460 -7.49 43.41 -42.46
C LEU A 460 -7.76 42.58 -43.73
N TYR A 461 -9.03 42.30 -44.06
CA TYR A 461 -9.43 41.64 -45.31
C TYR A 461 -9.58 42.61 -46.50
N LYS A 462 -9.46 43.91 -46.27
CA LYS A 462 -9.58 44.93 -47.31
C LYS A 462 -8.21 45.51 -47.66
N GLU A 463 -7.59 44.94 -48.69
CA GLU A 463 -7.19 45.61 -49.93
C GLU A 463 -6.85 44.56 -50.99
#